data_AF-A0A314UNV0-F1
#
_entry.id   AF-A0A314UNV0-F1
#
_cell.length_a   1.000
_cell.length_b   1.000
_cell.length_c   1.000
_cell.angle_alpha   90.00
_cell.angle_beta   90.00
_cell.angle_gamma   90.00
#
_symmetry.space_group_name_H-M   'P 1'
#
loop_
_entity.id
_entity.type
_entity.pdbx_description
1 polymer ?
#
loop_
_entity_poly.entity_id
_entity_poly.type
_entity_poly.pdbx_seq_one_letter_code
_entity_poly.pdbx_strand_id
1 'polypeptide(L)'
;MSAPFGDPIASNSSAAGAQPNREPKMASAEQLVLELSNPDLRENALLELSKKEELFQDLAPLLWNSFGTIAALLQEIVSIYPVLSPPNLTPAQSNRVCNALALLQCVASHPDTRMLFLNAHIPLYLYPFLNTTSKSRPFEYLRLTSLG
;
A
#
# COMPACT_ATOMS: atom_id res chain seq x y z
N MET A 1 62.66 38.99 11.84
CA MET A 1 62.69 37.65 11.23
C MET A 1 61.83 36.72 12.08
N SER A 2 61.09 35.82 11.42
CA SER A 2 60.24 34.72 11.95
C SER A 2 58.74 35.01 12.17
N ALA A 3 57.91 34.50 11.26
CA ALA A 3 56.48 34.16 11.40
C ALA A 3 56.32 32.86 12.24
N PRO A 4 55.13 32.22 12.53
CA PRO A 4 53.81 32.29 11.84
C PRO A 4 52.55 32.36 12.76
N PHE A 5 51.44 32.96 12.30
CA PHE A 5 50.19 32.32 11.81
C PHE A 5 49.68 31.12 12.63
N GLY A 6 48.57 31.32 13.34
CA GLY A 6 47.75 30.26 13.94
C GLY A 6 46.50 30.01 13.10
N ASP A 7 46.30 28.75 12.69
CA ASP A 7 45.17 28.25 11.92
C ASP A 7 43.86 28.24 12.73
N PRO A 8 42.68 28.42 12.11
CA PRO A 8 41.43 27.97 12.68
C PRO A 8 41.15 26.51 12.31
N ILE A 9 40.65 25.78 13.31
CA ILE A 9 40.24 24.38 13.33
C ILE A 9 39.30 24.06 12.15
N ALA A 10 39.68 23.06 11.36
CA ALA A 10 38.84 22.46 10.33
C ALA A 10 37.62 21.77 11.00
N SER A 11 36.43 22.30 10.73
CA SER A 11 35.16 21.63 10.99
C SER A 11 34.98 20.51 9.97
N ASN A 12 35.28 19.28 10.42
CA ASN A 12 34.99 18.07 9.69
C ASN A 12 33.46 17.95 9.51
N SER A 13 32.97 18.31 8.32
CA SER A 13 31.59 18.08 7.93
C SER A 13 31.46 16.60 7.59
N SER A 14 30.96 15.82 8.55
CA SER A 14 30.55 14.44 8.35
C SER A 14 29.39 14.44 7.34
N ALA A 15 29.74 14.17 6.09
CA ALA A 15 28.82 13.87 5.01
C ALA A 15 27.83 12.80 5.48
N ALA A 16 26.55 13.12 5.30
CA ALA A 16 25.43 12.24 5.58
C ALA A 16 25.67 10.87 4.93
N GLY A 17 25.71 9.82 5.76
CA GLY A 17 25.76 8.45 5.29
C GLY A 17 24.48 8.12 4.54
N ALA A 18 24.55 8.16 3.21
CA ALA A 18 23.58 7.50 2.35
C ALA A 18 23.63 6.00 2.68
N GLN A 19 22.54 5.46 3.23
CA GLN A 19 22.40 4.02 3.48
C GLN A 19 22.27 3.28 2.13
N PRO A 20 23.23 2.43 1.73
CA PRO A 20 23.18 1.70 0.45
C PRO A 20 22.20 0.51 0.45
N ASN A 21 21.34 0.38 1.45
CA ASN A 21 20.44 -0.78 1.65
C ASN A 21 18.95 -0.47 1.38
N ARG A 22 18.60 0.78 1.03
CA ARG A 22 17.22 1.17 0.67
C ARG A 22 16.90 0.91 -0.80
N GLU A 23 17.90 1.08 -1.67
CA GLU A 23 17.76 0.99 -3.13
C GLU A 23 17.29 -0.38 -3.64
N PRO A 24 17.78 -1.55 -3.19
CA PRO A 24 17.32 -2.84 -3.71
C PRO A 24 15.88 -3.16 -3.31
N LYS A 25 15.43 -2.66 -2.15
CA LYS A 25 14.08 -2.89 -1.62
C LYS A 25 13.04 -2.01 -2.32
N MET A 26 13.39 -0.76 -2.63
CA MET A 26 12.54 0.17 -3.37
C MET A 26 12.35 -0.27 -4.82
N ALA A 27 13.43 -0.68 -5.50
CA ALA A 27 13.36 -1.22 -6.87
C ALA A 27 12.42 -2.44 -6.97
N SER A 28 12.42 -3.30 -5.93
CA SER A 28 11.49 -4.42 -5.86
C SER A 28 10.04 -3.98 -5.64
N ALA A 29 9.78 -2.92 -4.89
CA ALA A 29 8.43 -2.41 -4.65
C ALA A 29 7.84 -1.77 -5.90
N GLU A 30 8.61 -0.95 -6.63
CA GLU A 30 8.18 -0.34 -7.89
C GLU A 30 7.78 -1.38 -8.94
N GLN A 31 8.57 -2.47 -9.05
CA GLN A 31 8.24 -3.58 -9.93
C GLN A 31 6.93 -4.26 -9.52
N LEU A 32 6.73 -4.53 -8.23
CA LEU A 32 5.48 -5.13 -7.74
C LEU A 32 4.28 -4.21 -7.99
N VAL A 33 4.44 -2.90 -7.86
CA VAL A 33 3.38 -1.93 -8.19
C VAL A 33 3.06 -1.94 -9.69
N LEU A 34 4.07 -2.05 -10.55
CA LEU A 34 3.86 -2.22 -12.00
C LEU A 34 3.07 -3.51 -12.28
N GLU A 35 3.43 -4.60 -11.60
CA GLU A 35 2.76 -5.91 -11.74
C GLU A 35 1.29 -5.90 -11.32
N LEU A 36 0.85 -4.98 -10.45
CA LEU A 36 -0.58 -4.80 -10.11
C LEU A 36 -1.44 -4.47 -11.34
N SER A 37 -0.86 -3.83 -12.35
CA SER A 37 -1.56 -3.49 -13.59
C SER A 37 -1.85 -4.74 -14.44
N ASN A 38 -1.03 -5.79 -14.33
CA ASN A 38 -1.21 -7.03 -15.07
C ASN A 38 -2.12 -8.02 -14.29
N PRO A 39 -3.31 -8.38 -14.79
CA PRO A 39 -4.23 -9.29 -14.10
C PRO A 39 -3.61 -10.64 -13.71
N ASP A 40 -2.67 -11.17 -14.51
CA ASP A 40 -2.04 -12.48 -14.27
C ASP A 40 -1.03 -12.44 -13.11
N LEU A 41 -0.41 -11.28 -12.87
CA LEU A 41 0.61 -11.09 -11.83
C LEU A 41 0.05 -10.43 -10.57
N ARG A 42 -1.11 -9.77 -10.69
CA ARG A 42 -1.70 -8.95 -9.64
C ARG A 42 -1.90 -9.69 -8.33
N GLU A 43 -2.35 -10.94 -8.36
CA GLU A 43 -2.61 -11.70 -7.13
C GLU A 43 -1.34 -11.90 -6.30
N ASN A 44 -0.24 -12.24 -6.96
CA ASN A 44 1.07 -12.37 -6.31
C ASN A 44 1.59 -11.01 -5.82
N ALA A 45 1.46 -9.97 -6.66
CA ALA A 45 1.88 -8.62 -6.31
C ALA A 45 1.14 -8.07 -5.08
N LEU A 46 -0.18 -8.27 -5.00
CA LEU A 46 -1.00 -7.90 -3.84
C LEU A 46 -0.51 -8.57 -2.56
N LEU A 47 -0.23 -9.88 -2.62
CA LEU A 47 0.24 -10.65 -1.47
C LEU A 47 1.62 -10.19 -0.99
N GLU A 48 2.53 -9.91 -1.92
CA GLU A 48 3.89 -9.49 -1.57
C GLU A 48 3.95 -8.03 -1.09
N LEU A 49 3.10 -7.16 -1.62
CA LEU A 49 3.00 -5.77 -1.17
C LEU A 49 2.30 -5.67 0.19
N SER A 50 1.24 -6.44 0.45
CA SER A 50 0.53 -6.38 1.75
C SER A 50 1.43 -6.80 2.91
N LYS A 51 2.33 -7.76 2.71
CA LYS A 51 3.34 -8.14 3.73
C LYS A 51 4.39 -7.06 4.01
N LYS A 52 4.54 -6.10 3.10
CA LYS A 52 5.60 -5.09 3.14
C LYS A 52 5.07 -3.69 3.46
N GLU A 53 3.77 -3.53 3.71
CA GLU A 53 3.14 -2.23 3.89
C GLU A 53 3.70 -1.42 5.07
N GLU A 54 4.15 -2.08 6.14
CA GLU A 54 4.79 -1.43 7.30
C GLU A 54 6.25 -1.04 7.05
N LEU A 55 6.90 -1.62 6.04
CA LEU A 55 8.35 -1.46 5.81
C LEU A 55 8.70 -0.23 4.97
N PHE A 56 7.71 0.41 4.36
CA PHE A 56 7.93 1.48 3.38
C PHE A 56 7.06 2.69 3.67
N GLN A 57 7.65 3.69 4.34
CA GLN A 57 6.98 4.99 4.54
C GLN A 57 6.54 5.62 3.21
N ASP A 58 7.29 5.38 2.12
CA ASP A 58 7.01 5.94 0.80
C ASP A 58 6.07 5.08 -0.07
N LEU A 59 5.57 3.95 0.43
CA LEU A 59 4.70 3.06 -0.36
C LEU A 59 3.36 3.70 -0.69
N ALA A 60 2.73 4.40 0.26
CA ALA A 60 1.44 5.03 0.02
C ALA A 60 1.50 6.11 -1.09
N PRO A 61 2.46 7.05 -1.09
CA PRO A 61 2.69 7.95 -2.22
C PRO A 61 2.99 7.20 -3.53
N LEU A 62 3.78 6.12 -3.50
CA LEU A 62 4.08 5.32 -4.69
C LEU A 62 2.82 4.68 -5.29
N LEU A 63 1.99 4.06 -4.45
CA LEU A 63 0.71 3.45 -4.87
C LEU A 63 -0.26 4.49 -5.44
N TRP A 64 -0.33 5.67 -4.82
CA TRP A 64 -1.25 6.71 -5.25
C TRP A 64 -0.84 7.34 -6.59
N ASN A 65 0.44 7.64 -6.76
CA ASN A 65 0.94 8.35 -7.94
C ASN A 65 1.26 7.43 -9.13
N SER A 66 1.33 6.11 -8.90
CA SER A 66 1.52 5.15 -9.98
C SER A 66 0.26 4.99 -10.83
N PHE A 67 0.43 5.07 -12.15
CA PHE A 67 -0.68 5.04 -13.10
C PHE A 67 -1.47 3.74 -13.00
N GLY A 68 -2.80 3.85 -12.85
CA GLY A 68 -3.71 2.71 -12.84
C GLY A 68 -3.71 1.87 -11.56
N THR A 69 -2.80 2.12 -10.60
CA THR A 69 -2.67 1.32 -9.38
C THR A 69 -3.92 1.38 -8.51
N ILE A 70 -4.40 2.57 -8.16
CA ILE A 70 -5.64 2.72 -7.37
C ILE A 70 -6.85 2.12 -8.10
N ALA A 71 -6.91 2.27 -9.43
CA ALA A 71 -7.98 1.67 -10.23
C ALA A 71 -7.92 0.13 -10.19
N ALA A 72 -6.72 -0.46 -10.25
CA ALA A 72 -6.54 -1.90 -10.11
C ALA A 72 -6.96 -2.40 -8.71
N LEU A 73 -6.64 -1.67 -7.64
CA LEU A 73 -7.10 -1.99 -6.28
C LEU A 73 -8.63 -1.92 -6.16
N LEU A 74 -9.25 -0.88 -6.72
CA LEU A 74 -10.71 -0.76 -6.78
C LEU A 74 -11.36 -1.88 -7.61
N GLN A 75 -10.70 -2.33 -8.67
CA GLN A 75 -11.17 -3.44 -9.50
C GLN A 75 -11.24 -4.74 -8.68
N GLU A 76 -10.29 -4.98 -7.78
CA GLU A 76 -10.32 -6.14 -6.87
C GLU A 76 -11.52 -6.09 -5.92
N ILE A 77 -11.83 -4.91 -5.38
CA ILE A 77 -13.01 -4.68 -4.53
C ILE A 77 -14.30 -4.97 -5.30
N VAL A 78 -14.48 -4.34 -6.46
CA VAL A 78 -15.72 -4.46 -7.25
C VAL A 78 -15.90 -5.89 -7.80
N SER A 79 -14.80 -6.61 -8.05
CA SER A 79 -14.85 -7.99 -8.58
C SER A 79 -15.61 -8.97 -7.69
N ILE A 80 -15.66 -8.73 -6.37
CA ILE A 80 -16.35 -9.62 -5.42
C ILE A 80 -17.80 -9.21 -5.13
N TYR A 81 -18.27 -8.07 -5.61
CA TYR A 81 -19.67 -7.64 -5.39
C TYR A 81 -20.72 -8.67 -5.80
N PRO A 82 -20.59 -9.38 -6.95
CA PRO A 82 -21.58 -10.38 -7.37
C PRO A 82 -21.71 -11.57 -6.41
N VAL A 83 -20.70 -11.84 -5.58
CA VAL A 83 -20.69 -12.96 -4.63
C VAL A 83 -20.99 -12.55 -3.18
N LEU A 84 -21.30 -11.27 -2.94
CA LEU A 84 -21.78 -10.79 -1.65
C LEU A 84 -23.24 -11.15 -1.40
N SER A 85 -24.06 -11.14 -2.47
CA SER A 85 -25.49 -11.47 -2.43
C SER A 85 -25.91 -12.14 -3.76
N PRO A 86 -26.22 -13.45 -3.78
CA PRO A 86 -26.19 -14.38 -2.66
C PRO A 86 -24.76 -14.63 -2.12
N PRO A 87 -24.60 -14.96 -0.82
CA PRO A 87 -23.30 -15.02 -0.17
C PRO A 87 -22.50 -16.27 -0.57
N ASN A 88 -21.67 -16.13 -1.61
CA ASN A 88 -20.85 -17.20 -2.19
C ASN A 88 -19.34 -16.87 -2.17
N LEU A 89 -18.91 -15.97 -1.29
CA LEU A 89 -17.51 -15.57 -1.15
C LEU A 89 -16.64 -16.73 -0.66
N THR A 90 -15.65 -17.11 -1.47
CA THR A 90 -14.69 -18.16 -1.10
C THR A 90 -13.57 -17.60 -0.22
N PRO A 91 -12.88 -18.44 0.59
CA PRO A 91 -11.71 -18.02 1.35
C PRO A 91 -10.60 -17.39 0.48
N ALA A 92 -10.36 -17.93 -0.72
CA ALA A 92 -9.36 -17.39 -1.63
C ALA A 92 -9.71 -15.98 -2.12
N GLN A 93 -10.96 -15.76 -2.53
CA GLN A 93 -11.43 -14.43 -2.94
C GLN A 93 -11.36 -13.43 -1.78
N SER A 94 -11.76 -13.84 -0.58
CA SER A 94 -11.66 -13.01 0.61
C SER A 94 -10.22 -12.61 0.92
N ASN A 95 -9.27 -13.55 0.88
CA ASN A 95 -7.87 -13.25 1.14
C ASN A 95 -7.30 -12.27 0.10
N ARG A 96 -7.62 -12.49 -1.17
CA ARG A 96 -7.14 -11.64 -2.27
C ARG A 96 -7.66 -10.20 -2.15
N VAL A 97 -8.95 -10.00 -1.91
CA VAL A 97 -9.50 -8.65 -1.71
C VAL A 97 -8.99 -8.03 -0.41
N CYS A 98 -8.79 -8.80 0.67
CA CYS A 98 -8.24 -8.27 1.91
C CYS A 98 -6.80 -7.78 1.74
N ASN A 99 -5.98 -8.42 0.90
CA ASN A 99 -4.66 -7.88 0.54
C ASN A 99 -4.77 -6.53 -0.18
N ALA A 100 -5.76 -6.35 -1.07
CA ALA A 100 -6.01 -5.06 -1.70
C ALA A 100 -6.50 -4.00 -0.70
N LEU A 101 -7.35 -4.40 0.25
CA LEU A 101 -7.82 -3.52 1.33
C LEU A 101 -6.66 -3.05 2.23
N ALA A 102 -5.71 -3.93 2.56
CA ALA A 102 -4.53 -3.58 3.33
C ALA A 102 -3.71 -2.45 2.65
N LEU A 103 -3.49 -2.57 1.34
CA LEU A 103 -2.83 -1.50 0.57
C LEU A 103 -3.63 -0.19 0.55
N LEU A 104 -4.96 -0.26 0.50
CA LEU A 104 -5.79 0.94 0.60
C LEU A 104 -5.77 1.56 2.00
N GLN A 105 -5.62 0.75 3.06
CA GLN A 105 -5.39 1.23 4.43
C GLN A 105 -4.03 1.91 4.57
N CYS A 106 -2.99 1.37 3.95
CA CYS A 106 -1.69 2.03 3.84
C CYS A 106 -1.84 3.43 3.21
N VAL A 107 -2.57 3.54 2.10
CA VAL A 107 -2.85 4.82 1.43
C VAL A 107 -3.69 5.76 2.31
N ALA A 108 -4.68 5.24 3.04
CA ALA A 108 -5.57 6.02 3.90
C ALA A 108 -4.87 6.53 5.18
N SER A 109 -3.89 5.79 5.70
CA SER A 109 -3.16 6.11 6.92
C SER A 109 -2.03 7.13 6.69
N HIS A 110 -1.50 7.24 5.48
CA HIS A 110 -0.40 8.14 5.16
C HIS A 110 -0.85 9.61 5.03
N PRO A 111 -0.17 10.58 5.67
CA PRO A 111 -0.61 11.98 5.74
C PRO A 111 -0.78 12.64 4.36
N ASP A 112 0.09 12.32 3.40
CA ASP A 112 0.09 12.96 2.08
C ASP A 112 -1.03 12.45 1.17
N THR A 113 -1.46 11.20 1.34
CA THR A 113 -2.45 10.56 0.47
C THR A 113 -3.83 10.49 1.10
N ARG A 114 -3.95 10.58 2.44
CA ARG A 114 -5.21 10.48 3.16
C ARG A 114 -6.29 11.42 2.64
N MET A 115 -5.96 12.70 2.44
CA MET A 115 -6.95 13.68 1.94
C MET A 115 -7.36 13.38 0.50
N LEU A 116 -6.42 12.91 -0.34
CA LEU A 116 -6.70 12.52 -1.71
C LEU A 116 -7.62 11.29 -1.76
N PHE A 117 -7.36 10.30 -0.91
CA PHE A 117 -8.16 9.09 -0.74
C PHE A 117 -9.61 9.41 -0.34
N LEU A 118 -9.79 10.33 0.62
CA LEU A 118 -11.11 10.81 1.05
C LEU A 118 -11.82 11.59 -0.05
N ASN A 119 -11.13 12.52 -0.71
CA ASN A 119 -11.70 13.33 -1.79
C ASN A 119 -12.07 12.48 -3.03
N ALA A 120 -11.37 11.36 -3.25
CA ALA A 120 -11.70 10.39 -4.29
C ALA A 120 -12.90 9.50 -3.93
N HIS A 121 -13.50 9.66 -2.75
CA HIS A 121 -14.64 8.88 -2.27
C HIS A 121 -14.42 7.36 -2.27
N ILE A 122 -13.16 6.92 -2.16
CA ILE A 122 -12.80 5.49 -2.12
C ILE A 122 -13.49 4.74 -0.96
N PRO A 123 -13.65 5.30 0.25
CA PRO A 123 -14.36 4.60 1.33
C PRO A 123 -15.77 4.10 0.97
N LEU A 124 -16.47 4.75 0.04
CA LEU A 124 -17.82 4.35 -0.36
C LEU A 124 -17.87 2.95 -1.00
N TYR A 125 -16.76 2.51 -1.61
CA TYR A 125 -16.65 1.16 -2.18
C TYR A 125 -16.60 0.06 -1.11
N LEU A 126 -16.36 0.41 0.16
CA LEU A 126 -16.30 -0.56 1.26
C LEU A 126 -17.67 -0.81 1.90
N TYR A 127 -18.65 0.07 1.69
CA TYR A 127 -19.98 -0.05 2.30
C TYR A 127 -20.72 -1.35 1.96
N PRO A 128 -20.67 -1.88 0.72
CA PRO A 128 -21.27 -3.18 0.43
C PRO A 128 -20.70 -4.31 1.30
N PHE A 129 -19.43 -4.25 1.69
CA PHE A 129 -18.79 -5.26 2.56
C PHE A 129 -19.32 -5.17 3.99
N LEU A 130 -19.40 -3.95 4.53
CA LEU A 130 -19.88 -3.69 5.89
C LEU A 130 -21.36 -4.05 6.08
N ASN A 131 -22.16 -3.97 5.00
CA ASN A 131 -23.58 -4.31 5.02
C ASN A 131 -23.86 -5.82 4.94
N THR A 132 -22.83 -6.67 4.76
CA THR A 132 -23.04 -8.13 4.71
C THR A 132 -23.38 -8.70 6.09
N THR A 133 -24.35 -9.62 6.14
CA THR A 133 -24.85 -10.24 7.38
C THR A 133 -24.40 -11.69 7.57
N SER A 134 -23.76 -12.30 6.55
CA SER A 134 -23.23 -13.66 6.62
C SER A 134 -22.22 -13.81 7.76
N LYS A 135 -22.30 -14.92 8.50
CA LYS A 135 -21.39 -15.25 9.62
C LYS A 135 -20.30 -16.23 9.23
N SER A 136 -20.13 -16.51 7.93
CA SER A 136 -19.03 -17.36 7.48
C SER A 136 -17.69 -16.64 7.66
N ARG A 137 -16.63 -17.39 7.95
CA ARG A 137 -15.28 -16.87 8.16
C ARG A 137 -14.77 -15.91 7.06
N PRO A 138 -14.99 -16.16 5.75
CA PRO A 138 -14.58 -15.22 4.70
C PRO A 138 -15.25 -13.84 4.81
N PHE A 139 -16.54 -13.81 5.17
CA PHE A 139 -17.28 -12.55 5.34
C PHE A 139 -16.93 -11.81 6.64
N GLU A 140 -16.62 -12.54 7.73
CA GLU A 140 -16.08 -11.93 8.95
C GLU A 140 -14.71 -11.31 8.71
N TYR A 141 -13.82 -12.04 8.03
CA TYR A 141 -12.51 -11.52 7.68
C TYR A 141 -12.59 -10.29 6.78
N LEU A 142 -13.42 -10.35 5.72
CA LEU A 142 -13.69 -9.21 4.84
C LEU A 142 -14.15 -7.96 5.60
N ARG A 143 -15.12 -8.10 6.51
CA ARG A 143 -15.64 -6.98 7.30
C ARG A 143 -14.61 -6.42 8.27
N LEU A 144 -13.87 -7.30 8.95
CA LEU A 144 -12.80 -6.88 9.87
C LEU A 144 -11.73 -6.08 9.14
N THR A 145 -11.26 -6.58 7.99
CA THR A 145 -10.31 -5.85 7.16
C THR A 145 -10.90 -4.57 6.60
N SER A 146 -12.19 -4.50 6.26
CA SER A 146 -12.81 -3.26 5.77
C SER A 146 -12.95 -2.16 6.83
N LEU A 147 -12.85 -2.50 8.12
CA LEU A 147 -13.02 -1.57 9.25
C LEU A 147 -11.70 -0.96 9.76
N GLY A 148 -10.55 -1.57 9.44
CA GLY A 148 -9.24 -1.00 9.76
C GLY A 148 -8.96 0.24 8.92
#